data_AF-A0A9J6EQW1-F1
#
_entry.id   AF-A0A9J6EQW1-F1
#
_cell.length_a   1.000
_cell.length_b   1.000
_cell.length_c   1.000
_cell.angle_alpha   90.00
_cell.angle_beta   90.00
_cell.angle_gamma   90.00
#
_symmetry.space_group_name_H-M   'P 1'
#
loop_
_entity.id
_entity.type
_entity.pdbx_description
1 polymer ?
#
loop_
_entity_poly.entity_id
_entity_poly.type
_entity_poly.pdbx_seq_one_letter_code
_entity_poly.pdbx_strand_id
1 'polypeptide(L)'
;MDLEKLVALGEKMGLSGAELRKWVLVFEDAPKGVTAALAAGMQVVLIPDPRMDEENRRRATLCIASLLDFKPEQFGLPPFEERPKDGPKGGLEDRLELKVE
;
A
#
# COMPACT_ATOMS: atom_id res chain seq x y z
N MET A 1 5.82 10.86 -4.79
CA MET A 1 5.92 9.85 -5.85
C MET A 1 5.17 10.38 -7.05
N ASP A 2 5.81 10.46 -8.21
CA ASP A 2 5.20 11.09 -9.38
C ASP A 2 4.30 10.08 -10.10
N LEU A 3 3.01 10.38 -10.23
CA LEU A 3 2.01 9.46 -10.78
C LEU A 3 2.35 9.08 -12.23
N GLU A 4 3.00 10.00 -12.96
CA GLU A 4 3.50 9.76 -14.31
C GLU A 4 4.53 8.62 -14.37
N LYS A 5 5.37 8.46 -13.33
CA LYS A 5 6.38 7.40 -13.29
C LYS A 5 5.78 6.01 -13.08
N LEU A 6 4.67 5.92 -12.35
CA LEU A 6 3.94 4.66 -12.19
C LEU A 6 3.26 4.25 -13.50
N VAL A 7 2.60 5.19 -14.17
CA VAL A 7 1.95 4.95 -15.47
C VAL A 7 2.98 4.47 -16.49
N ALA A 8 4.13 5.15 -16.58
CA ALA A 8 5.23 4.76 -17.46
C ALA A 8 5.81 3.37 -17.13
N LEU A 9 5.80 2.95 -15.86
CA LEU A 9 6.21 1.59 -15.47
C LEU A 9 5.21 0.55 -15.99
N GLY A 10 3.91 0.80 -15.87
CA GLY A 10 2.88 -0.11 -16.39
C GLY A 10 2.93 -0.30 -17.90
N GLU A 11 3.14 0.79 -18.64
CA GLU A 11 3.29 0.73 -20.10
C GLU A 11 4.51 -0.12 -20.49
N LYS A 12 5.64 0.02 -19.77
CA LYS A 12 6.84 -0.82 -19.97
C LYS A 12 6.60 -2.30 -19.66
N MET A 13 5.63 -2.61 -18.80
CA MET A 13 5.22 -3.97 -18.47
C MET A 13 4.13 -4.52 -19.43
N GLY A 14 3.76 -3.76 -20.47
CA GLY A 14 2.73 -4.15 -21.44
C GLY A 14 1.30 -4.04 -20.91
N LEU A 15 1.09 -3.37 -19.78
CA LEU A 15 -0.22 -3.13 -19.20
C LEU A 15 -0.79 -1.84 -19.76
N SER A 16 -2.05 -1.86 -20.19
CA SER A 16 -2.77 -0.61 -20.44
C SER A 16 -2.88 0.19 -19.14
N GLY A 17 -2.99 1.53 -19.22
CA GLY A 17 -3.23 2.36 -18.03
C GLY A 17 -4.45 1.91 -17.22
N ALA A 18 -5.43 1.28 -17.90
CA ALA A 18 -6.61 0.72 -17.25
C ALA A 18 -6.37 -0.60 -16.50
N GLU A 19 -5.39 -1.38 -16.92
CA GLU A 19 -4.96 -2.59 -16.23
C GLU A 19 -4.02 -2.25 -15.09
N LEU A 20 -3.06 -1.35 -15.31
CA LEU A 20 -2.09 -0.92 -14.31
C LEU A 20 -2.75 -0.43 -13.02
N ARG A 21 -3.80 0.39 -13.11
CA ARG A 21 -4.48 0.93 -11.92
C ARG A 21 -5.04 -0.16 -10.98
N LYS A 22 -5.29 -1.38 -11.48
CA LYS A 22 -5.75 -2.52 -10.65
C LYS A 22 -4.60 -3.16 -9.85
N TRP A 23 -3.36 -2.98 -10.29
CA TRP A 23 -2.16 -3.58 -9.70
C TRP A 23 -1.45 -2.66 -8.71
N VAL A 24 -1.88 -1.40 -8.60
CA VAL A 24 -1.26 -0.42 -7.70
C VAL A 24 -2.16 -0.20 -6.48
N LEU A 25 -1.56 -0.37 -5.30
CA LEU A 25 -2.13 -0.01 -4.01
C LEU A 25 -1.32 1.14 -3.42
N VAL A 26 -1.98 2.28 -3.17
CA VAL A 26 -1.35 3.48 -2.61
C VAL A 26 -1.54 3.51 -1.10
N PHE A 27 -0.50 3.88 -0.36
CA PHE A 27 -0.58 4.23 1.06
C PHE A 27 -0.32 5.72 1.20
N GLU A 28 -1.20 6.45 1.87
CA GLU A 28 -1.15 7.90 2.00
C GLU A 28 -1.61 8.36 3.39
N ASP A 29 -1.12 9.50 3.83
CA ASP A 29 -1.47 10.15 5.12
C ASP A 29 -2.23 11.46 4.93
N ALA A 30 -2.31 11.99 3.70
CA ALA A 30 -2.89 13.28 3.38
C ALA A 30 -4.08 13.22 2.38
N PRO A 31 -5.10 14.10 2.52
CA PRO A 31 -6.27 14.10 1.63
C PRO A 31 -5.93 14.41 0.16
N LYS A 32 -4.85 15.16 -0.08
CA LYS A 32 -4.38 15.48 -1.44
C LYS A 32 -3.91 14.22 -2.16
N GLY A 33 -3.12 13.37 -1.49
CA GLY A 33 -2.65 12.11 -2.05
C GLY A 33 -3.77 11.10 -2.29
N VAL A 34 -4.74 11.01 -1.36
CA VAL A 34 -5.96 10.23 -1.56
C VAL A 34 -6.71 10.68 -2.82
N THR A 35 -6.88 12.00 -3.00
CA THR A 35 -7.54 12.55 -4.20
C THR A 35 -6.79 12.17 -5.48
N ALA A 36 -5.46 12.27 -5.48
CA ALA A 36 -4.64 11.92 -6.62
C ALA A 36 -4.72 10.42 -6.96
N ALA A 37 -4.66 9.53 -5.95
CA ALA A 37 -4.77 8.09 -6.15
C ALA A 37 -6.14 7.68 -6.73
N LEU A 38 -7.22 8.25 -6.20
CA LEU A 38 -8.57 8.01 -6.71
C LEU A 38 -8.74 8.53 -8.14
N ALA A 39 -8.20 9.72 -8.45
CA ALA A 39 -8.23 10.27 -9.81
C ALA A 39 -7.43 9.40 -10.81
N ALA A 40 -6.39 8.71 -10.32
CA ALA A 40 -5.63 7.71 -11.08
C ALA A 40 -6.36 6.36 -11.23
N GLY A 41 -7.51 6.20 -10.56
CA GLY A 41 -8.28 4.95 -10.51
C GLY A 41 -7.62 3.84 -9.69
N MET A 42 -6.70 4.19 -8.78
CA MET A 42 -5.99 3.25 -7.91
C MET A 42 -6.74 3.07 -6.58
N GLN A 43 -6.52 1.94 -5.93
CA GLN A 43 -6.95 1.75 -4.54
C GLN A 43 -6.01 2.49 -3.60
N VAL A 44 -6.54 3.06 -2.52
CA VAL A 44 -5.75 3.82 -1.54
C VAL A 44 -6.13 3.46 -0.11
N VAL A 45 -5.11 3.15 0.69
CA VAL A 45 -5.18 2.98 2.14
C VAL A 45 -4.73 4.30 2.77
N LEU A 46 -5.64 4.94 3.49
CA LEU A 46 -5.36 6.16 4.24
C LEU A 46 -4.95 5.80 5.68
N ILE A 47 -3.82 6.36 6.12
CA ILE A 47 -3.30 6.32 7.49
C ILE A 47 -3.26 7.78 7.98
N PRO A 48 -4.40 8.33 8.40
CA PRO A 48 -4.56 9.76 8.60
C PRO A 48 -3.87 10.21 9.88
N ASP A 49 -3.39 11.47 9.88
CA ASP A 49 -3.10 12.16 11.14
C ASP A 49 -4.35 12.10 12.06
N PRO A 50 -4.21 11.83 13.37
CA PRO A 50 -5.34 11.78 14.31
C PRO A 50 -6.22 13.03 14.33
N ARG A 51 -5.71 14.18 13.87
CA ARG A 51 -6.41 15.47 13.83
C ARG A 51 -7.18 15.70 12.54
N MET A 52 -7.05 14.83 11.53
CA MET A 52 -7.80 14.93 10.27
C MET A 52 -9.30 14.81 10.54
N ASP A 53 -10.11 15.68 9.92
CA ASP A 53 -11.56 15.63 10.00
C ASP A 53 -12.16 14.33 9.42
N GLU A 54 -13.40 14.05 9.80
CA GLU A 54 -14.06 12.81 9.40
C GLU A 54 -14.42 12.77 7.91
N GLU A 55 -14.70 13.92 7.31
CA GLU A 55 -15.06 14.02 5.89
C GLU A 55 -13.89 13.58 5.00
N ASN A 56 -12.68 14.04 5.31
CA ASN A 56 -11.48 13.66 4.58
C ASN A 56 -11.11 12.18 4.76
N ARG A 57 -11.50 11.55 5.88
CA ARG A 57 -11.25 10.11 6.13
C ARG A 57 -12.12 9.19 5.27
N ARG A 58 -13.34 9.62 4.91
CA ARG A 58 -14.35 8.77 4.23
C ARG A 58 -14.06 8.49 2.75
N ARG A 59 -13.10 9.18 2.14
CA ARG A 59 -12.87 9.14 0.69
C ARG A 59 -11.99 7.97 0.25
N ALA A 60 -11.14 7.44 1.12
CA ALA A 60 -10.18 6.38 0.79
C ALA A 60 -10.87 5.01 0.59
N THR A 61 -10.22 4.09 -0.12
CA THR A 61 -10.69 2.71 -0.25
C THR A 61 -10.76 2.01 1.10
N LEU A 62 -9.74 2.24 1.93
CA LEU A 62 -9.67 1.77 3.31
C LEU A 62 -9.01 2.87 4.16
N CYS A 63 -9.52 3.11 5.36
CA CYS A 63 -8.89 4.01 6.33
C CYS A 63 -8.55 3.20 7.58
N ILE A 64 -7.28 3.21 7.98
CA ILE A 64 -6.77 2.50 9.17
C ILE A 64 -6.00 3.45 10.07
N ALA A 65 -5.94 3.15 11.38
CA ALA A 65 -5.26 4.01 12.34
C ALA A 65 -3.73 3.84 12.30
N SER A 66 -3.26 2.67 11.89
CA SER A 66 -1.85 2.32 11.81
C SER A 66 -1.59 1.39 10.64
N LEU A 67 -0.39 1.44 10.05
CA LEU A 67 0.07 0.43 9.09
C LEU A 67 0.09 -0.99 9.68
N LEU A 68 0.16 -1.12 11.01
CA LEU A 68 0.07 -2.41 11.69
C LEU A 68 -1.33 -3.05 11.59
N ASP A 69 -2.36 -2.27 11.28
CA ASP A 69 -3.73 -2.75 11.09
C ASP A 69 -3.98 -3.19 9.64
N PHE A 70 -3.01 -3.01 8.73
CA PHE A 70 -3.14 -3.39 7.34
C PHE A 70 -3.19 -4.91 7.19
N LYS A 71 -4.18 -5.39 6.43
CA LYS A 71 -4.38 -6.80 6.11
C LYS A 71 -4.19 -7.02 4.61
N PRO A 72 -3.00 -7.50 4.16
CA PRO A 72 -2.69 -7.65 2.75
C PRO A 72 -3.73 -8.50 1.99
N GLU A 73 -4.31 -9.50 2.65
CA GLU A 73 -5.29 -10.42 2.08
C GLU A 73 -6.60 -9.74 1.64
N GLN A 74 -6.94 -8.57 2.21
CA GLN A 74 -8.09 -7.77 1.76
C GLN A 74 -7.91 -7.20 0.34
N PHE A 75 -6.66 -7.15 -0.14
CA PHE A 75 -6.28 -6.65 -1.46
C PHE A 75 -5.73 -7.74 -2.38
N GLY A 76 -5.92 -9.03 -2.02
CA GLY A 76 -5.45 -10.16 -2.81
C GLY A 76 -3.93 -10.42 -2.69
N LEU A 77 -3.26 -9.81 -1.72
CA LEU A 77 -1.86 -10.07 -1.42
C LEU A 77 -1.73 -11.20 -0.37
N PRO A 78 -0.59 -11.91 -0.31
CA PRO A 78 -0.36 -12.91 0.74
C PRO A 78 -0.42 -12.29 2.14
N PRO A 79 -1.05 -12.95 3.13
CA PRO A 79 -1.09 -12.45 4.51
C PRO A 79 0.31 -12.36 5.09
N PHE A 80 0.49 -11.53 6.11
CA PHE A 80 1.74 -11.53 6.88
C PHE A 80 1.96 -12.90 7.53
N GLU A 81 3.21 -13.37 7.51
CA GLU A 81 3.59 -14.53 8.32
C GLU A 81 3.47 -14.17 9.80
N GLU A 82 2.81 -15.02 10.58
CA GLU A 82 2.87 -14.90 12.02
C GLU A 82 4.34 -14.99 12.45
N ARG A 83 4.84 -13.97 13.15
CA ARG A 83 6.16 -14.10 13.78
C ARG A 83 6.10 -15.33 14.71
N PRO A 84 6.99 -16.32 14.53
CA PRO A 84 7.03 -17.46 15.43
C PRO A 84 7.15 -16.97 16.86
N LYS A 85 6.28 -17.46 17.76
CA LYS A 85 6.26 -17.02 19.17
C LYS A 85 7.59 -17.29 19.90
N ASP A 86 8.36 -18.24 19.37
CA ASP A 86 9.68 -18.65 19.86
C ASP A 86 10.82 -18.36 18.86
N GLY A 87 10.60 -17.47 17.89
CA GLY A 87 11.64 -17.05 16.94
C GLY A 87 12.80 -16.31 17.64
N PRO A 88 14.02 -16.35 17.08
CA PRO A 88 15.14 -15.57 17.62
C PRO A 88 14.72 -14.10 17.73
N LYS A 89 15.06 -13.45 18.86
CA LYS A 89 14.67 -12.05 19.16
C LYS A 89 15.32 -10.99 18.23
N GLY A 90 15.94 -11.42 17.14
CA GLY A 90 16.54 -10.53 16.14
C GLY A 90 15.47 -9.89 15.25
N GLY A 91 15.66 -8.61 14.94
CA GLY A 91 14.73 -7.83 14.13
C GLY A 91 14.65 -8.32 12.67
N LEU A 92 13.90 -7.59 11.84
CA LEU A 92 13.78 -7.85 10.39
C LEU A 92 15.12 -7.96 9.64
N GLU A 93 16.21 -7.52 10.27
CA GLU A 93 17.58 -7.54 9.76
C GLU A 93 18.09 -8.97 9.50
N ASP A 94 17.64 -9.96 10.26
CA ASP A 94 18.11 -11.35 10.13
C ASP A 94 17.50 -12.11 8.94
N ARG A 95 16.45 -11.57 8.29
CA ARG A 95 15.73 -12.24 7.18
C ARG A 95 16.21 -11.84 5.78
N LEU A 96 17.20 -10.96 5.66
CA LEU A 96 17.73 -10.49 4.37
C LEU A 96 18.83 -11.36 3.75
N GLU A 97 19.21 -12.49 4.38
CA GLU A 97 19.98 -13.52 3.68
C GLU A 97 19.07 -14.30 2.72
N LEU A 98 18.68 -13.66 1.62
CA LEU A 98 18.33 -14.35 0.39
C LEU A 98 19.58 -15.12 -0.04
N LYS A 99 19.62 -16.42 0.27
CA LYS A 99 20.53 -17.36 -0.36
C LYS A 99 20.17 -17.41 -1.83
N VAL A 100 20.93 -16.67 -2.62
CA VAL A 100 21.00 -16.84 -4.06
C VAL A 100 21.85 -18.09 -4.29
N GLU A 101 21.21 -19.20 -4.59
CA GLU A 101 21.84 -20.32 -5.30
C GLU A 101 21.66 -20.12 -6.82
#